data_AF-A0AAV1UYB3-F1
#
_entry.id   AF-A0AAV1UYB3-F1
#
_cell.length_a   1.000
_cell.length_b   1.000
_cell.length_c   1.000
_cell.angle_alpha   90.00
_cell.angle_beta   90.00
_cell.angle_gamma   90.00
#
_symmetry.space_group_name_H-M   'P 1'
#
loop_
_entity.id
_entity.type
_entity.pdbx_description
1 polymer ?
#
loop_
_entity_poly.entity_id
_entity_poly.type
_entity_poly.pdbx_seq_one_letter_code
_entity_poly.pdbx_strand_id
1 'polypeptide(L)' 'MDDAIRARRIDDGDMQVAFAQSNLAGRAKTWALGLKLHDPYAFGSLEVFKSRLRQTFEPPRAEFRGSNRTLEAQAG' A
#
# COMPACT_ATOMS: atom_id res chain seq x y z
N MET A 1 -24.75 -22.11 -1.32
CA MET A 1 -24.05 -22.30 -0.03
C MET A 1 -22.78 -21.46 -0.08
N ASP A 2 -22.87 -20.18 -0.45
CA ASP A 2 -21.72 -19.48 -1.07
C ASP A 2 -21.58 -18.00 -0.70
N ASP A 3 -22.37 -17.50 0.26
CA ASP A 3 -22.31 -16.09 0.70
C ASP A 3 -22.02 -15.94 2.20
N ALA A 4 -22.49 -16.90 3.03
CA ALA A 4 -22.24 -16.91 4.47
C ALA A 4 -20.77 -17.27 4.85
N ILE A 5 -20.01 -17.89 3.93
CA ILE A 5 -18.57 -18.19 4.13
C ILE A 5 -17.69 -16.99 3.74
N ARG A 6 -18.16 -16.12 2.83
CA ARG A 6 -17.46 -14.90 2.42
C ARG A 6 -17.52 -13.80 3.47
N ALA A 7 -18.59 -13.74 4.27
CA ALA A 7 -18.80 -12.69 5.25
C ALA A 7 -18.22 -12.97 6.66
N ARG A 8 -17.87 -14.22 7.02
CA ARG A 8 -17.63 -14.61 8.42
C ARG A 8 -16.17 -14.77 8.87
N ARG A 9 -15.14 -14.58 8.04
CA ARG A 9 -13.78 -15.01 8.43
C ARG A 9 -12.64 -14.03 8.18
N ILE A 10 -12.94 -12.75 8.00
CA ILE A 10 -11.91 -11.70 8.06
C ILE A 10 -12.45 -10.52 8.88
N ASP A 11 -13.05 -10.83 10.04
CA ASP A 11 -13.34 -9.85 11.10
C ASP A 11 -12.11 -9.64 12.01
N ASP A 12 -11.09 -10.47 11.87
CA ASP A 12 -9.78 -10.20 12.42
C ASP A 12 -9.07 -9.17 11.52
N GLY A 13 -8.88 -7.96 12.05
CA GLY A 13 -8.11 -6.91 11.38
C GLY A 13 -6.72 -7.39 10.92
N ASP A 14 -6.15 -8.38 11.61
CA ASP A 14 -4.89 -9.03 11.23
C ASP A 14 -5.00 -9.81 9.91
N MET A 15 -6.10 -10.54 9.68
CA MET A 15 -6.31 -11.29 8.44
C MET A 15 -6.53 -10.35 7.25
N GLN A 16 -7.19 -9.21 7.45
CA GLN A 16 -7.35 -8.20 6.41
C GLN A 16 -5.99 -7.62 5.99
N VAL A 17 -5.13 -7.34 6.98
CA VAL A 17 -3.78 -6.83 6.76
C VAL A 17 -2.93 -7.90 6.08
N ALA A 18 -2.97 -9.15 6.54
CA ALA A 18 -2.20 -10.25 5.94
C ALA A 18 -2.58 -10.49 4.47
N PHE A 19 -3.87 -10.40 4.15
CA PHE A 19 -4.36 -10.47 2.77
C PHE A 19 -3.87 -9.28 1.93
N ALA A 20 -3.96 -8.06 2.46
CA ALA A 20 -3.46 -6.87 1.78
C ALA A 20 -1.93 -6.92 1.56
N GLN A 21 -1.17 -7.41 2.55
CA GLN A 21 0.27 -7.65 2.46
C GLN A 21 0.63 -8.68 1.39
N SER A 22 -0.18 -9.73 1.25
CA SER A 22 0.01 -10.76 0.21
C SER A 22 -0.16 -10.22 -1.21
N ASN A 23 -0.94 -9.15 -1.38
CA ASN A 23 -1.10 -8.44 -2.64
C ASN A 23 0.03 -7.42 -2.92
N LEU A 24 0.94 -7.17 -1.96
CA LEU A 24 2.08 -6.27 -2.19
C LEU A 24 3.19 -6.96 -2.99
N ALA A 25 3.83 -6.18 -3.86
CA ALA A 25 4.99 -6.62 -4.64
C ALA A 25 6.17 -5.64 -4.51
N GLY A 26 7.37 -6.14 -4.79
CA GLY A 26 8.59 -5.33 -4.83
C GLY A 26 8.86 -4.58 -3.53
N ARG A 27 9.13 -3.27 -3.65
CA ARG A 27 9.49 -2.39 -2.52
C ARG A 27 8.41 -2.29 -1.44
N ALA A 28 7.13 -2.39 -1.81
CA ALA A 28 6.03 -2.37 -0.84
C ALA A 28 6.03 -3.60 0.06
N LYS A 29 6.32 -4.78 -0.51
CA LYS A 29 6.42 -6.02 0.27
C LYS A 29 7.59 -5.97 1.26
N THR A 30 8.77 -5.53 0.80
CA THR A 30 9.95 -5.37 1.67
C THR A 30 9.71 -4.36 2.78
N TRP A 31 9.04 -3.23 2.48
CA TRP A 31 8.66 -2.23 3.47
C TRP A 31 7.71 -2.80 4.53
N ALA A 32 6.65 -3.49 4.11
CA ALA A 32 5.67 -4.06 5.04
C ALA A 32 6.29 -5.14 5.95
N LEU A 33 7.21 -5.95 5.41
CA LEU A 33 7.98 -6.93 6.18
C LEU A 33 8.93 -6.24 7.19
N GLY A 34 9.60 -5.16 6.79
CA GLY A 34 10.49 -4.40 7.67
C GLY A 34 9.75 -3.77 8.86
N LEU A 35 8.54 -3.26 8.63
CA LEU A 35 7.69 -2.74 9.71
C LEU A 35 7.23 -3.85 10.67
N LYS A 36 6.82 -5.01 10.14
CA LYS A 36 6.40 -6.16 10.96
C LYS A 36 7.54 -6.75 11.79
N LEU A 37 8.77 -6.66 11.29
CA LEU A 37 9.97 -7.10 12.01
C LEU A 37 10.26 -6.21 13.23
N HIS A 38 9.99 -4.91 13.13
CA HIS A 38 10.20 -3.98 14.23
C HIS A 38 9.05 -3.98 15.23
N ASP A 39 7.80 -4.09 14.74
CA ASP A 39 6.62 -4.15 15.57
C ASP A 39 5.61 -5.16 14.99
N PRO A 40 5.30 -6.26 15.70
CA PRO A 40 4.38 -7.27 15.21
C PRO A 40 2.94 -6.76 15.06
N TYR A 41 2.59 -5.62 15.68
CA TYR A 41 1.26 -4.99 15.64
C TYR A 41 1.24 -3.67 14.83
N ALA A 42 2.23 -3.46 13.95
CA ALA A 42 2.47 -2.16 13.27
C ALA A 42 1.27 -1.63 12.46
N PHE A 43 0.34 -2.53 12.13
CA PHE A 43 -0.75 -2.31 11.21
C PHE A 43 -2.11 -2.67 11.84
N GLY A 44 -2.31 -2.34 13.13
CA GLY A 44 -3.48 -2.72 13.95
C GLY A 44 -4.89 -2.64 13.34
N SER A 45 -5.06 -2.04 12.15
CA SER A 45 -6.21 -2.27 11.25
C SER A 45 -5.83 -2.07 9.78
N LEU A 46 -6.64 -2.60 8.86
CA LEU A 46 -6.48 -2.41 7.41
C LEU A 46 -6.42 -0.93 7.01
N GLU A 47 -7.17 -0.06 7.69
CA GLU A 47 -7.17 1.38 7.43
C GLU A 47 -5.81 2.03 7.76
N VAL A 48 -5.20 1.64 8.90
CA VAL A 48 -3.86 2.09 9.30
C VAL A 48 -2.83 1.60 8.29
N PHE A 49 -2.94 0.35 7.84
CA PHE A 49 -2.08 -0.21 6.80
C PHE A 49 -2.17 0.61 5.50
N LYS A 50 -3.38 0.87 4.99
CA LYS A 50 -3.61 1.68 3.78
C LYS A 50 -3.07 3.10 3.94
N SER A 51 -3.27 3.73 5.09
CA SER A 51 -2.79 5.09 5.38
C SER A 51 -1.26 5.14 5.40
N ARG A 52 -0.59 4.21 6.08
CA ARG A 52 0.88 4.12 6.11
C ARG A 52 1.47 3.82 4.73
N LEU A 53 0.82 2.92 3.98
CA LEU A 53 1.23 2.60 2.62
C LEU A 53 1.14 3.85 1.74
N ARG A 54 0.03 4.60 1.82
CA ARG A 54 -0.10 5.87 1.14
C ARG A 54 0.97 6.86 1.61
N GLN A 55 1.19 7.07 2.90
CA GLN A 55 2.24 8.00 3.35
C GLN A 55 3.66 7.63 2.90
N THR A 56 3.96 6.34 2.73
CA THR A 56 5.28 5.88 2.32
C THR A 56 5.47 5.93 0.80
N PHE A 57 4.43 5.59 0.03
CA PHE A 57 4.50 5.45 -1.43
C PHE A 57 3.83 6.59 -2.19
N GLU A 58 2.96 7.36 -1.55
CA GLU A 58 2.46 8.61 -2.09
C GLU A 58 3.60 9.63 -1.98
N PRO A 59 4.05 10.20 -3.10
CA PRO A 59 5.00 11.29 -3.03
C PRO A 59 4.36 12.44 -2.24
N PRO A 60 5.11 13.13 -1.36
CA PRO A 60 4.59 14.35 -0.77
C PRO A 60 4.13 15.24 -1.92
N ARG A 61 2.86 15.63 -1.91
CA ARG A 61 2.19 16.40 -2.99
C ARG A 61 2.89 17.74 -3.34
N ALA A 62 4.03 18.04 -2.74
CA ALA A 62 4.90 19.17 -3.03
C ALA A 62 5.86 18.95 -4.22
N GLU A 63 5.99 17.74 -4.80
CA GLU A 63 6.98 17.50 -5.88
C GLU A 63 6.39 17.23 -7.27
N PHE A 64 5.08 17.40 -7.48
CA PHE A 64 4.52 17.54 -8.84
C PHE A 64 4.80 18.93 -9.46
N ARG A 65 5.94 19.55 -9.10
CA ARG A 65 6.44 20.77 -9.71
C ARG A 65 7.80 20.48 -10.34
N GLY A 66 7.76 20.00 -11.59
CA GLY A 66 8.93 20.06 -12.46
C GLY A 66 9.41 18.74 -13.02
N SER A 67 8.59 18.09 -13.84
CA SER A 67 9.14 17.45 -15.04
C SER A 67 8.46 18.07 -16.25
N ASN A 68 8.85 19.33 -16.44
CA ASN A 68 9.22 19.93 -17.72
C ASN A 68 8.63 19.21 -18.94
N ARG A 69 7.53 19.79 -19.45
CA ARG A 69 7.40 20.21 -20.84
C ARG A 69 8.22 19.34 -21.81
N THR A 70 7.55 18.37 -22.42
CA THR A 70 7.98 17.75 -23.67
C THR A 70 8.07 18.85 -24.74
N LEU A 71 9.20 19.54 -24.81
CA LEU A 71 9.57 20.42 -25.92
C LEU A 71 9.90 19.56 -27.13
N GLU A 72 8.93 19.48 -28.03
CA GLU A 72 9.08 19.73 -29.47
C GLU A 72 10.29 19.07 -30.15
N ALA A 73 10.08 17.88 -30.71
CA ALA A 73 10.85 17.43 -31.88
C ALA A 73 10.24 18.07 -33.14
N GLN A 74 10.58 19.34 -33.39
CA GLN A 74 10.62 19.86 -34.76
C GLN A 74 12.08 19.83 -35.20
N ALA A 75 12.43 18.82 -36.00
CA ALA A 75 13.55 18.91 -36.92
C ALA A 75 12.97 18.58 -38.30
N GLY A 76 12.73 19.64 -39.08
CA GLY A 76 12.51 19.55 -40.51
C GLY A 76 13.84 19.38 -41.24
#